data_AF-A0A2M7NIJ9-F1
#
_entry.id   AF-A0A2M7NIJ9-F1
#
_cell.length_a   1.000
_cell.length_b   1.000
_cell.length_c   1.000
_cell.angle_alpha   90.00
_cell.angle_beta   90.00
_cell.angle_gamma   90.00
#
_symmetry.space_group_name_H-M   'P 1'
#
loop_
_entity.id
_entity.type
_entity.pdbx_description
1 polymer ?
#
loop_
_entity_poly.entity_id
_entity_poly.type
_entity_poly.pdbx_seq_one_letter_code
_entity_poly.pdbx_strand_id
1 'polypeptide(L)'
;MALVFLSPFSVSAQIGNYLGDESDLYAATKQMNQFFRRFNHEEDKLGNKFDPSSKEFRNNADRKEYINILFDGQNKAVPQNVKDDFVNQVTNSANPTFLEFHGGDWFAEVTTRFVYEGREQDLTLFMKLQEEKVGSKWVISNVYFEPFAKIMGKDIQDPTKFLHPLSHELDFMNLRKIFDEPQKLKEVKNYVEANHKTDYVSLFLYEVARNALQFKTVTNVKFHFFQIDNWYLEVSRFNRGGYNNGWLISNLARITPQNKDVLLNYIYSNGN
;
A
#
# COMPACT_ATOMS: atom_id res chain seq x y z
N MET A 1 72.33 19.97 -11.70
CA MET A 1 71.35 21.03 -12.00
C MET A 1 70.30 20.42 -12.91
N ALA A 2 69.11 20.13 -12.40
CA ALA A 2 67.96 19.67 -13.18
C ALA A 2 66.71 20.19 -12.48
N LEU A 3 66.04 21.17 -13.09
CA LEU A 3 64.75 21.70 -12.64
C LEU A 3 63.64 20.79 -13.18
N VAL A 4 62.78 20.28 -12.30
CA VAL A 4 61.52 19.65 -12.67
C VAL A 4 60.42 20.70 -12.52
N PHE A 5 59.88 21.14 -13.65
CA PHE A 5 58.67 21.98 -13.70
C PHE A 5 57.43 21.10 -13.58
N LEU A 6 56.66 21.29 -12.51
CA LEU A 6 55.31 20.75 -12.38
C LEU A 6 54.32 21.77 -12.96
N SER A 7 53.78 21.48 -14.15
CA SER A 7 52.64 22.21 -14.71
C SER A 7 51.36 21.75 -14.03
N PRO A 8 50.49 22.66 -13.54
CA PRO A 8 49.16 22.28 -13.11
C PRO A 8 48.26 22.08 -14.33
N PHE A 9 47.66 20.89 -14.44
CA PHE A 9 46.57 20.65 -15.37
C PHE A 9 45.31 21.36 -14.88
N SER A 10 44.92 22.43 -15.56
CA SER A 10 43.60 23.04 -15.38
C SER A 10 42.56 22.18 -16.10
N VAL A 11 41.76 21.43 -15.35
CA VAL A 11 40.55 20.79 -15.89
C VAL A 11 39.48 21.87 -16.04
N SER A 12 39.31 22.41 -17.24
CA SER A 12 38.10 23.16 -17.58
C SER A 12 36.95 22.17 -17.70
N ALA A 13 36.09 22.12 -16.68
CA ALA A 13 34.78 21.50 -16.81
C ALA A 13 33.99 22.26 -17.89
N GLN A 14 33.61 21.55 -18.95
CA GLN A 14 32.66 22.08 -19.93
C GLN A 14 31.31 22.24 -19.23
N ILE A 15 30.91 23.49 -19.04
CA ILE A 15 29.56 23.88 -18.63
C ILE A 15 28.63 23.53 -19.78
N GLY A 16 28.08 22.32 -19.76
CA GLY A 16 26.80 22.08 -20.41
C GLY A 16 25.75 22.95 -19.72
N ASN A 17 24.85 23.55 -20.49
CA ASN A 17 23.72 24.33 -19.99
C ASN A 17 22.92 23.52 -18.96
N TYR A 18 23.34 23.61 -17.71
CA TYR A 18 22.69 23.06 -16.53
C TYR A 18 21.71 24.13 -16.10
N LEU A 19 20.43 23.92 -16.40
CA LEU A 19 19.35 24.63 -15.74
C LEU A 19 19.58 24.43 -14.24
N GLY A 20 19.96 25.50 -13.55
CA GLY A 20 20.02 25.50 -12.10
C GLY A 20 18.62 25.26 -11.52
N ASP A 21 18.61 24.79 -10.28
CA ASP A 21 17.51 24.94 -9.32
C ASP A 21 16.45 23.81 -9.19
N GLU A 22 16.77 22.55 -9.53
CA GLU A 22 15.99 21.38 -9.06
C GLU A 22 16.51 20.80 -7.74
N SER A 23 17.81 20.96 -7.43
CA SER A 23 18.49 20.40 -6.24
C SER A 23 17.88 20.83 -4.91
N ASP A 24 17.20 21.97 -4.91
CA ASP A 24 16.71 22.63 -3.70
C ASP A 24 15.32 22.08 -3.29
N LEU A 25 14.55 21.52 -4.23
CA LEU A 25 13.25 20.88 -3.98
C LEU A 25 13.36 19.52 -3.27
N TYR A 26 14.57 19.01 -3.14
CA TYR A 26 14.89 17.60 -3.03
C TYR A 26 15.10 17.15 -1.56
N ALA A 27 14.36 17.71 -0.61
CA ALA A 27 14.37 17.20 0.75
C ALA A 27 13.66 15.83 0.81
N ALA A 28 14.14 14.90 1.65
CA ALA A 28 13.52 13.59 1.85
C ALA A 28 12.09 13.71 2.42
N THR A 29 11.13 12.93 1.89
CA THR A 29 9.76 12.85 2.45
C THR A 29 9.72 11.83 3.58
N LYS A 30 10.01 12.26 4.81
CA LYS A 30 10.26 11.35 5.95
C LYS A 30 9.01 10.75 6.57
N GLN A 31 7.88 11.46 6.50
CA GLN A 31 6.62 11.09 7.16
C GLN A 31 5.47 11.05 6.16
N MET A 32 4.48 10.18 6.36
CA MET A 32 3.31 10.14 5.48
C MET A 32 2.53 11.46 5.51
N ASN A 33 2.35 12.09 6.68
CA ASN A 33 1.72 13.42 6.74
C ASN A 33 2.49 14.49 5.93
N GLN A 34 3.81 14.32 5.79
CA GLN A 34 4.62 15.18 4.93
C GLN A 34 4.34 14.92 3.45
N PHE A 35 4.17 13.66 3.06
CA PHE A 35 3.75 13.29 1.70
C PHE A 35 2.45 14.00 1.31
N PHE A 36 1.41 13.96 2.15
CA PHE A 36 0.15 14.67 1.91
C PHE A 36 0.36 16.17 1.72
N ARG A 37 1.10 16.82 2.63
CA ARG A 37 1.36 18.26 2.54
C ARG A 37 2.13 18.63 1.28
N ARG A 38 3.15 17.85 0.91
CA ARG A 38 3.93 18.09 -0.32
C ARG A 38 3.09 17.86 -1.57
N PHE A 39 2.31 16.79 -1.58
CA PHE A 39 1.37 16.53 -2.67
C PHE A 39 0.39 17.68 -2.85
N ASN A 40 -0.06 18.29 -1.76
CA ASN A 40 -0.99 19.43 -1.77
C ASN A 40 -0.31 20.80 -1.90
N HIS A 41 1.02 20.89 -1.84
CA HIS A 41 1.76 22.15 -1.69
C HIS A 41 1.33 22.98 -0.46
N GLU A 42 1.33 22.34 0.71
CA GLU A 42 1.01 22.94 2.03
C GLU A 42 2.26 23.12 2.90
N GLU A 43 3.45 22.82 2.38
CA GLU A 43 4.73 23.05 3.04
C GLU A 43 5.84 23.45 2.05
N ASP A 44 6.82 24.20 2.55
CA ASP A 44 8.01 24.57 1.81
C ASP A 44 9.02 23.41 1.68
N LYS A 45 10.10 23.67 0.94
CA LYS A 45 11.17 22.69 0.67
C LYS A 45 11.88 22.22 1.96
N LEU A 46 11.88 23.04 3.01
CA LEU A 46 12.48 22.75 4.32
C LEU A 46 11.50 22.00 5.25
N GLY A 47 10.23 21.87 4.86
CA GLY A 47 9.17 21.22 5.64
C GLY A 47 8.41 22.17 6.58
N ASN A 48 8.57 23.48 6.43
CA ASN A 48 7.75 24.47 7.15
C ASN A 48 6.38 24.56 6.48
N LYS A 49 5.31 24.50 7.28
CA LYS A 49 3.94 24.61 6.76
C LYS A 49 3.66 26.02 6.26
N PHE A 50 2.99 26.13 5.12
CA PHE A 50 2.44 27.41 4.68
C PHE A 50 1.23 27.79 5.53
N ASP A 51 1.03 29.09 5.69
CA ASP A 51 -0.22 29.62 6.24
C ASP A 51 -1.36 29.36 5.23
N PRO A 52 -2.53 28.82 5.64
CA PRO A 52 -3.65 28.58 4.73
C PRO A 52 -4.17 29.81 3.98
N SER A 53 -3.88 31.02 4.48
CA SER A 53 -4.21 32.30 3.85
C SER A 53 -3.13 32.83 2.90
N SER A 54 -1.96 32.18 2.83
CA SER A 54 -0.85 32.59 1.97
C SER A 54 -1.09 32.22 0.51
N LYS A 55 -0.42 32.93 -0.42
CA LYS A 55 -0.51 32.65 -1.87
C LYS A 55 0.22 31.36 -2.26
N GLU A 56 1.13 30.90 -1.40
CA GLU A 56 1.92 29.69 -1.55
C GLU A 56 1.07 28.45 -1.22
N PHE A 57 0.14 28.55 -0.26
CA PHE A 57 -0.70 27.43 0.14
C PHE A 57 -1.54 26.90 -1.03
N ARG A 58 -1.33 25.62 -1.38
CA ARG A 58 -2.01 24.93 -2.49
C ARG A 58 -1.83 25.59 -3.85
N ASN A 59 -0.71 26.28 -4.08
CA ASN A 59 -0.36 26.87 -5.37
C ASN A 59 -0.16 25.79 -6.46
N ASN A 60 -0.98 25.79 -7.51
CA ASN A 60 -0.94 24.74 -8.55
C ASN A 60 0.34 24.72 -9.40
N ALA A 61 1.01 25.86 -9.59
CA ALA A 61 2.25 25.90 -10.37
C ALA A 61 3.37 25.19 -9.62
N ASP A 62 3.59 25.57 -8.36
CA ASP A 62 4.60 24.94 -7.50
C ASP A 62 4.25 23.48 -7.19
N ARG A 63 2.96 23.20 -7.01
CA ARG A 63 2.44 21.84 -6.78
C ARG A 63 2.77 20.89 -7.93
N LYS A 64 2.81 21.38 -9.17
CA LYS A 64 3.23 20.58 -10.34
C LYS A 64 4.67 20.08 -10.17
N GLU A 65 5.57 20.93 -9.70
CA GLU A 65 6.97 20.58 -9.44
C GLU A 65 7.09 19.60 -8.26
N TYR A 66 6.37 19.88 -7.18
CA TYR A 66 6.35 19.03 -5.99
C TYR A 66 5.82 17.62 -6.25
N ILE A 67 4.76 17.47 -7.05
CA ILE A 67 4.24 16.13 -7.34
C ILE A 67 5.24 15.33 -8.20
N ASN A 68 5.95 15.99 -9.13
CA ASN A 68 6.96 15.31 -9.94
C ASN A 68 8.10 14.71 -9.09
N ILE A 69 8.56 15.41 -8.06
CA ILE A 69 9.60 14.89 -7.15
C ILE A 69 9.10 13.77 -6.21
N LEU A 70 7.78 13.64 -6.03
CA LEU A 70 7.17 12.59 -5.20
C LEU A 70 7.09 11.24 -5.91
N PHE A 71 7.35 11.16 -7.21
CA PHE A 71 7.48 9.86 -7.89
C PHE A 71 8.81 9.19 -7.53
N ASP A 72 8.82 7.86 -7.44
CA ASP A 72 10.07 7.12 -7.44
C ASP A 72 10.81 7.35 -8.77
N GLY A 73 11.90 8.11 -8.71
CA GLY A 73 12.72 8.47 -9.86
C GLY A 73 13.54 7.31 -10.42
N GLN A 74 13.70 6.20 -9.68
CA GLN A 74 14.34 4.98 -10.20
C GLN A 74 13.32 4.01 -10.80
N ASN A 75 12.02 4.21 -10.55
CA ASN A 75 10.99 3.38 -11.13
C ASN A 75 10.62 3.84 -12.55
N LYS A 76 10.93 2.98 -13.53
CA LYS A 76 10.60 3.16 -14.95
C LYS A 76 9.31 2.45 -15.37
N ALA A 77 8.63 1.74 -14.46
CA ALA A 77 7.42 1.00 -14.76
C ALA A 77 6.21 1.90 -15.06
N VAL A 78 6.18 3.11 -14.49
CA VAL A 78 5.14 4.11 -14.78
C VAL A 78 5.60 4.99 -15.95
N PRO A 79 4.95 4.94 -17.12
CA PRO A 79 5.31 5.78 -18.27
C PRO A 79 5.20 7.28 -17.97
N GLN A 80 6.08 8.09 -18.57
CA GLN A 80 6.10 9.54 -18.31
C GLN A 80 4.78 10.23 -18.69
N ASN A 81 4.17 9.85 -19.81
CA ASN A 81 2.87 10.39 -20.22
C ASN A 81 1.76 10.12 -19.18
N VAL A 82 1.81 8.96 -18.51
CA VAL A 82 0.84 8.63 -17.44
C VAL A 82 1.07 9.52 -16.21
N LYS A 83 2.34 9.80 -15.86
CA LYS A 83 2.67 10.76 -14.79
C LYS A 83 2.19 12.16 -15.15
N ASP A 84 2.48 12.62 -16.36
CA ASP A 84 2.10 13.95 -16.84
C ASP A 84 0.57 14.11 -16.84
N ASP A 85 -0.17 13.12 -17.33
CA ASP A 85 -1.63 13.12 -17.33
C ASP A 85 -2.20 13.23 -15.91
N PHE A 86 -1.66 12.45 -14.97
CA PHE A 86 -2.07 12.50 -13.57
C PHE A 86 -1.77 13.87 -12.95
N VAL A 87 -0.54 14.36 -13.10
CA VAL A 87 -0.10 15.64 -12.56
C VAL A 87 -0.98 16.78 -13.11
N ASN A 88 -1.19 16.81 -14.42
CA ASN A 88 -2.02 17.83 -15.08
C ASN A 88 -3.48 17.78 -14.61
N GLN A 89 -4.03 16.58 -14.33
CA GLN A 89 -5.38 16.45 -13.79
C GLN A 89 -5.46 17.03 -12.37
N VAL A 90 -4.58 16.61 -11.47
CA VAL A 90 -4.68 17.01 -10.06
C VAL A 90 -4.33 18.48 -9.83
N THR A 91 -3.50 19.08 -10.69
CA THR A 91 -3.13 20.52 -10.66
C THR A 91 -3.92 21.37 -11.64
N ASN A 92 -5.06 20.89 -12.16
CA ASN A 92 -5.90 21.67 -13.07
C ASN A 92 -6.42 22.93 -12.36
N SER A 93 -6.20 24.12 -12.93
CA SER A 93 -6.59 25.38 -12.29
C SER A 93 -8.11 25.58 -12.17
N ALA A 94 -8.90 24.97 -13.05
CA ALA A 94 -10.36 25.04 -13.00
C ALA A 94 -10.95 24.06 -11.98
N ASN A 95 -10.29 22.92 -11.76
CA ASN A 95 -10.74 21.89 -10.82
C ASN A 95 -9.55 21.16 -10.17
N PRO A 96 -8.83 21.80 -9.22
CA PRO A 96 -7.70 21.17 -8.55
C PRO A 96 -8.18 20.10 -7.57
N THR A 97 -7.48 18.96 -7.52
CA THR A 97 -7.82 17.86 -6.61
C THR A 97 -6.71 17.67 -5.59
N PHE A 98 -7.05 17.55 -4.30
CA PHE A 98 -6.11 17.41 -3.18
C PHE A 98 -6.26 16.04 -2.51
N LEU A 99 -5.20 15.56 -1.87
CA LEU A 99 -5.30 14.42 -0.97
C LEU A 99 -5.72 14.89 0.41
N GLU A 100 -6.66 14.20 1.03
CA GLU A 100 -7.19 14.55 2.35
C GLU A 100 -6.85 13.45 3.35
N PHE A 101 -6.05 13.75 4.37
CA PHE A 101 -5.57 12.73 5.31
C PHE A 101 -6.71 11.97 5.99
N HIS A 102 -7.80 12.68 6.32
CA HIS A 102 -9.01 12.10 6.93
C HIS A 102 -10.11 11.79 5.89
N GLY A 103 -9.90 12.04 4.60
CA GLY A 103 -10.93 12.03 3.56
C GLY A 103 -11.43 10.65 3.09
N GLY A 104 -11.08 9.56 3.77
CA GLY A 104 -11.45 8.19 3.35
C GLY A 104 -10.74 7.71 2.08
N ASP A 105 -10.97 6.48 1.63
CA ASP A 105 -10.42 5.92 0.37
C ASP A 105 -8.89 5.86 0.24
N TRP A 106 -8.19 5.71 1.35
CA TRP A 106 -6.82 5.23 1.40
C TRP A 106 -6.60 4.29 2.60
N PHE A 107 -5.64 3.37 2.47
CA PHE A 107 -5.33 2.40 3.52
C PHE A 107 -3.86 1.99 3.48
N ALA A 108 -3.36 1.45 4.58
CA ALA A 108 -2.02 0.89 4.67
C ALA A 108 -2.05 -0.63 4.46
N GLU A 109 -1.09 -1.15 3.71
CA GLU A 109 -0.73 -2.56 3.68
C GLU A 109 0.55 -2.75 4.50
N VAL A 110 0.45 -3.51 5.58
CA VAL A 110 1.52 -3.72 6.57
C VAL A 110 1.92 -5.19 6.55
N THR A 111 3.05 -5.49 5.92
CA THR A 111 3.64 -6.83 5.95
C THR A 111 4.35 -7.02 7.28
N THR A 112 4.03 -8.11 7.96
CA THR A 112 4.51 -8.42 9.31
C THR A 112 5.03 -9.85 9.36
N ARG A 113 5.95 -10.10 10.28
CA ARG A 113 6.45 -11.44 10.59
C ARG A 113 5.82 -11.94 11.87
N PHE A 114 5.34 -13.17 11.83
CA PHE A 114 4.79 -13.89 12.96
C PHE A 114 5.47 -15.26 13.09
N VAL A 115 5.48 -15.83 14.30
CA VAL A 115 5.69 -17.26 14.50
C VAL A 115 4.33 -17.94 14.51
N TYR A 116 4.14 -18.89 13.61
CA TYR A 116 2.96 -19.73 13.47
C TYR A 116 3.40 -21.19 13.39
N GLU A 117 2.86 -22.05 14.25
CA GLU A 117 3.24 -23.48 14.31
C GLU A 117 4.76 -23.71 14.38
N GLY A 118 5.47 -22.87 15.15
CA GLY A 118 6.92 -22.96 15.34
C GLY A 118 7.77 -22.45 14.17
N ARG A 119 7.18 -21.88 13.11
CA ARG A 119 7.89 -21.32 11.95
C ARG A 119 7.59 -19.84 11.77
N GLU A 120 8.58 -19.08 11.31
CA GLU A 120 8.35 -17.69 10.92
C GLU A 120 7.63 -17.63 9.57
N GLN A 121 6.55 -16.86 9.53
CA GLN A 121 5.73 -16.65 8.34
C GLN A 121 5.29 -15.20 8.25
N ASP A 122 5.14 -14.72 7.01
CA ASP A 122 4.64 -13.38 6.75
C ASP A 122 3.12 -13.35 6.74
N LEU A 123 2.58 -12.29 7.32
CA LEU A 123 1.16 -11.98 7.41
C LEU A 123 0.97 -10.50 7.09
N THR A 124 -0.03 -10.21 6.27
CA THR A 124 -0.32 -8.84 5.85
C THR A 124 -1.55 -8.31 6.58
N LEU A 125 -1.37 -7.20 7.30
CA LEU A 125 -2.45 -6.45 7.93
C LEU A 125 -2.84 -5.29 7.02
N PHE A 126 -4.13 -5.17 6.70
CA PHE A 126 -4.66 -4.00 6.02
C PHE A 126 -5.25 -3.06 7.07
N MET A 127 -4.70 -1.85 7.15
CA MET A 127 -5.05 -0.87 8.18
C MET A 127 -5.77 0.31 7.54
N LYS A 128 -6.84 0.80 8.16
CA LYS A 128 -7.51 2.05 7.74
C LYS A 128 -7.64 3.02 8.91
N LEU A 129 -7.81 4.31 8.61
CA LEU A 129 -8.20 5.28 9.62
C LEU A 129 -9.68 5.10 9.97
N GLN A 130 -9.96 5.19 11.26
CA GLN A 130 -11.30 5.25 11.82
C GLN A 130 -11.42 6.54 12.62
N GLU A 131 -12.46 7.32 12.34
CA GLU A 131 -12.80 8.51 13.12
C GLU A 131 -13.26 8.13 14.53
N GLU A 132 -12.87 8.97 15.49
CA GLU A 132 -13.24 8.87 16.89
C GLU A 132 -13.72 10.24 17.37
N LYS A 133 -14.33 10.29 18.57
CA LYS A 133 -14.80 11.56 19.17
C LYS A 133 -13.70 12.62 19.26
N VAL A 134 -12.45 12.19 19.43
CA VAL A 134 -11.27 13.06 19.47
C VAL A 134 -10.22 12.49 18.52
N GLY A 135 -10.31 12.87 17.24
CA GLY A 135 -9.32 12.53 16.21
C GLY A 135 -9.60 11.23 15.46
N SER A 136 -8.54 10.50 15.10
CA SER A 136 -8.65 9.24 14.36
C SER A 136 -7.61 8.23 14.84
N LYS A 137 -7.90 6.95 14.66
CA LYS A 137 -6.97 5.84 14.96
C LYS A 137 -6.85 4.88 13.78
N TRP A 138 -5.73 4.18 13.69
CA TRP A 138 -5.58 3.06 12.77
C TRP A 138 -6.28 1.82 13.33
N VAL A 139 -7.04 1.13 12.48
CA VAL A 139 -7.70 -0.15 12.80
C VAL A 139 -7.41 -1.19 11.73
N ILE A 140 -7.33 -2.46 12.13
CA ILE A 140 -7.23 -3.59 11.19
C ILE A 140 -8.58 -3.73 10.49
N SER A 141 -8.61 -3.53 9.18
CA SER A 141 -9.82 -3.72 8.36
C SER A 141 -9.85 -5.04 7.64
N ASN A 142 -8.69 -5.66 7.40
CA ASN A 142 -8.59 -6.98 6.79
C ASN A 142 -7.24 -7.63 7.13
N VAL A 143 -7.15 -8.94 6.96
CA VAL A 143 -5.93 -9.72 7.15
C VAL A 143 -5.76 -10.66 5.95
N TYR A 144 -4.54 -10.74 5.44
CA TYR A 144 -4.14 -11.80 4.54
C TYR A 144 -3.05 -12.65 5.19
N PHE A 145 -3.30 -13.96 5.23
CA PHE A 145 -2.33 -14.93 5.71
C PHE A 145 -2.45 -16.19 4.85
N GLU A 146 -1.36 -16.56 4.19
CA GLU A 146 -1.35 -17.65 3.20
C GLU A 146 -1.87 -18.99 3.77
N PRO A 147 -1.55 -19.41 5.01
CA PRO A 147 -2.14 -20.60 5.61
C PRO A 147 -3.66 -20.54 5.73
N PHE A 148 -4.24 -19.38 6.09
CA PHE A 148 -5.70 -19.23 6.13
C PHE A 148 -6.29 -19.31 4.72
N ALA A 149 -5.67 -18.62 3.75
CA ALA A 149 -6.12 -18.60 2.37
C ALA A 149 -6.07 -20.00 1.71
N LYS A 150 -5.10 -20.85 2.05
CA LYS A 150 -5.03 -22.23 1.56
C LYS A 150 -6.16 -23.12 2.08
N ILE A 151 -6.58 -22.91 3.33
CA ILE A 151 -7.64 -23.71 3.96
C ILE A 151 -9.01 -23.21 3.50
N MET A 152 -9.19 -21.88 3.47
CA MET A 152 -10.45 -21.20 3.23
C MET A 152 -10.62 -20.72 1.77
N GLY A 153 -9.67 -21.07 0.89
CA GLY A 153 -9.60 -20.61 -0.48
C GLY A 153 -10.78 -21.09 -1.34
N LYS A 154 -11.03 -20.34 -2.41
CA LYS A 154 -12.09 -20.57 -3.41
C LYS A 154 -11.77 -21.78 -4.31
N ASP A 155 -11.47 -22.93 -3.73
CA ASP A 155 -11.49 -24.16 -4.52
C ASP A 155 -12.95 -24.45 -4.90
N ILE A 156 -13.14 -24.99 -6.10
CA ILE A 156 -14.43 -25.50 -6.55
C ILE A 156 -14.85 -26.58 -5.55
N GLN A 157 -16.00 -26.38 -4.90
CA GLN A 157 -16.56 -27.40 -4.03
C GLN A 157 -16.73 -28.69 -4.83
N ASP A 158 -16.27 -29.80 -4.28
CA ASP A 158 -16.42 -31.10 -4.90
C ASP A 158 -17.91 -31.51 -4.85
N PRO A 159 -18.63 -31.56 -5.98
CA PRO A 159 -20.06 -31.86 -5.99
C PRO A 159 -20.38 -33.29 -5.52
N THR A 160 -19.37 -34.16 -5.44
CA THR A 160 -19.53 -35.52 -4.89
C THR A 160 -19.54 -35.53 -3.36
N LYS A 161 -19.13 -34.43 -2.71
CA LYS A 161 -19.03 -34.28 -1.26
C LYS A 161 -20.21 -33.47 -0.75
N PHE A 162 -21.31 -34.15 -0.42
CA PHE A 162 -22.52 -33.51 0.11
C PHE A 162 -23.16 -34.35 1.22
N LEU A 163 -23.96 -33.69 2.06
CA LEU A 163 -24.91 -34.36 2.94
C LEU A 163 -26.25 -34.44 2.23
N HIS A 164 -26.87 -35.61 2.20
CA HIS A 164 -28.20 -35.77 1.63
C HIS A 164 -29.20 -34.86 2.37
N PRO A 165 -30.18 -34.22 1.70
CA PRO A 165 -31.13 -33.32 2.37
C PRO A 165 -31.90 -33.94 3.54
N LEU A 166 -32.19 -35.25 3.47
CA LEU A 166 -32.85 -36.02 4.54
C LEU A 166 -31.89 -36.56 5.62
N SER A 167 -30.62 -36.16 5.64
CA SER A 167 -29.65 -36.66 6.63
C SER A 167 -30.02 -36.28 8.08
N HIS A 168 -30.87 -35.27 8.27
CA HIS A 168 -31.39 -34.86 9.57
C HIS A 168 -32.24 -35.95 10.25
N GLU A 169 -32.88 -36.83 9.48
CA GLU A 169 -33.65 -37.99 10.00
C GLU A 169 -32.78 -39.04 10.70
N LEU A 170 -31.46 -38.97 10.50
CA LEU A 170 -30.46 -39.85 11.11
C LEU A 170 -29.43 -39.04 11.91
N ASP A 171 -29.84 -37.90 12.45
CA ASP A 171 -29.01 -36.98 13.24
C ASP A 171 -27.68 -36.62 12.56
N PHE A 172 -27.67 -36.57 11.23
CA PHE A 172 -26.47 -36.35 10.42
C PHE A 172 -25.31 -37.29 10.75
N MET A 173 -25.57 -38.58 11.06
CA MET A 173 -24.55 -39.56 11.46
C MET A 173 -23.29 -39.61 10.55
N ASN A 174 -23.43 -39.28 9.26
CA ASN A 174 -22.31 -39.22 8.31
C ASN A 174 -21.30 -38.08 8.59
N LEU A 175 -21.61 -37.08 9.43
CA LEU A 175 -20.66 -36.04 9.86
C LEU A 175 -19.40 -36.64 10.48
N ARG A 176 -19.52 -37.80 11.13
CA ARG A 176 -18.39 -38.55 11.66
C ARG A 176 -17.30 -38.80 10.60
N LYS A 177 -17.68 -39.12 9.36
CA LYS A 177 -16.75 -39.36 8.24
C LYS A 177 -15.97 -38.11 7.82
N ILE A 178 -16.48 -36.93 8.19
CA ILE A 178 -15.88 -35.63 7.87
C ILE A 178 -14.87 -35.24 8.95
N PHE A 179 -15.19 -35.46 10.22
CA PHE A 179 -14.38 -34.99 11.35
C PHE A 179 -13.39 -36.00 11.94
N ASP A 180 -13.60 -37.31 11.77
CA ASP A 180 -12.76 -38.34 12.40
C ASP A 180 -11.43 -38.58 11.64
N GLU A 181 -11.26 -38.04 10.43
CA GLU A 181 -10.06 -38.22 9.61
C GLU A 181 -9.29 -36.89 9.44
N PRO A 182 -8.11 -36.71 10.08
CA PRO A 182 -7.34 -35.46 10.01
C PRO A 182 -6.97 -35.03 8.59
N GLN A 183 -6.77 -35.99 7.69
CA GLN A 183 -6.46 -35.76 6.27
C GLN A 183 -7.66 -35.11 5.54
N LYS A 184 -8.88 -35.32 6.03
CA LYS A 184 -10.15 -34.80 5.47
C LYS A 184 -10.61 -33.48 6.09
N LEU A 185 -9.90 -32.93 7.09
CA LEU A 185 -10.25 -31.61 7.64
C LEU A 185 -10.22 -30.51 6.56
N LYS A 186 -9.39 -30.66 5.52
CA LYS A 186 -9.38 -29.79 4.34
C LYS A 186 -10.63 -29.93 3.45
N GLU A 187 -11.37 -31.03 3.57
CA GLU A 187 -12.62 -31.31 2.85
C GLU A 187 -13.85 -30.69 3.55
N VAL A 188 -13.74 -30.27 4.82
CA VAL A 188 -14.83 -29.62 5.57
C VAL A 188 -15.40 -28.43 4.80
N LYS A 189 -14.56 -27.73 4.03
CA LYS A 189 -14.95 -26.62 3.16
C LYS A 189 -16.04 -26.96 2.13
N ASN A 190 -16.17 -28.22 1.72
CA ASN A 190 -17.21 -28.67 0.80
C ASN A 190 -18.61 -28.69 1.44
N TYR A 191 -18.67 -28.65 2.76
CA TYR A 191 -19.90 -28.66 3.54
C TYR A 191 -20.27 -27.27 4.09
N VAL A 192 -19.49 -26.25 3.73
CA VAL A 192 -19.78 -24.84 3.99
C VAL A 192 -20.65 -24.29 2.85
N GLU A 193 -21.44 -23.26 3.10
CA GLU A 193 -22.23 -22.60 2.05
C GLU A 193 -21.33 -22.12 0.89
N ALA A 194 -21.76 -22.33 -0.36
CA ALA A 194 -20.96 -22.05 -1.56
C ALA A 194 -20.46 -20.59 -1.66
N ASN A 195 -21.23 -19.64 -1.14
CA ASN A 195 -20.89 -18.21 -1.16
C ASN A 195 -20.40 -17.69 0.20
N HIS A 196 -19.97 -18.59 1.09
CA HIS A 196 -19.47 -18.19 2.39
C HIS A 196 -18.28 -17.25 2.27
N LYS A 197 -18.39 -16.09 2.94
CA LYS A 197 -17.30 -15.12 3.02
C LYS A 197 -16.54 -15.32 4.32
N THR A 198 -15.31 -15.79 4.21
CA THR A 198 -14.40 -15.93 5.34
C THR A 198 -14.06 -14.57 5.95
N ASP A 199 -14.24 -14.45 7.26
CA ASP A 199 -13.74 -13.32 8.04
C ASP A 199 -12.33 -13.63 8.57
N TYR A 200 -11.32 -13.19 7.82
CA TYR A 200 -9.92 -13.38 8.19
C TYR A 200 -9.51 -12.60 9.44
N VAL A 201 -10.22 -11.52 9.80
CA VAL A 201 -9.94 -10.77 11.03
C VAL A 201 -10.30 -11.62 12.24
N SER A 202 -11.45 -12.29 12.22
CA SER A 202 -11.84 -13.21 13.30
C SER A 202 -10.86 -14.37 13.47
N LEU A 203 -10.37 -14.97 12.37
CA LEU A 203 -9.35 -16.04 12.42
C LEU A 203 -8.03 -15.53 13.02
N PHE A 204 -7.58 -14.36 12.58
CA PHE A 204 -6.40 -13.72 13.14
C PHE A 204 -6.54 -13.47 14.65
N LEU A 205 -7.66 -12.88 15.09
CA LEU A 205 -7.91 -12.61 16.51
C LEU A 205 -7.93 -13.91 17.33
N TYR A 206 -8.56 -14.97 16.81
CA TYR A 206 -8.60 -16.28 17.46
C TYR A 206 -7.19 -16.86 17.65
N GLU A 207 -6.37 -16.90 16.59
CA GLU A 207 -5.01 -17.46 16.64
C GLU A 207 -4.05 -16.64 17.53
N VAL A 208 -4.20 -15.31 17.55
CA VAL A 208 -3.46 -14.43 18.48
C VAL A 208 -3.91 -14.67 19.92
N ALA A 209 -5.22 -14.73 20.17
CA ALA A 209 -5.76 -14.87 21.53
C ALA A 209 -5.33 -16.19 22.20
N ARG A 210 -5.15 -17.26 21.42
CA ARG A 210 -4.63 -18.55 21.89
C ARG A 210 -3.09 -18.66 21.86
N ASN A 211 -2.38 -17.57 21.56
CA ASN A 211 -0.92 -17.51 21.46
C ASN A 211 -0.29 -18.45 20.40
N ALA A 212 -1.08 -18.87 19.41
CA ALA A 212 -0.60 -19.71 18.30
C ALA A 212 0.01 -18.87 17.16
N LEU A 213 -0.35 -17.59 17.09
CA LEU A 213 0.21 -16.61 16.18
C LEU A 213 0.92 -15.51 16.99
N GLN A 214 2.25 -15.51 16.97
CA GLN A 214 3.06 -14.63 17.84
C GLN A 214 3.81 -13.58 17.02
N PHE A 215 3.50 -12.30 17.27
CA PHE A 215 4.10 -11.18 16.54
C PHE A 215 5.61 -11.11 16.75
N LYS A 216 6.36 -10.85 15.68
CA LYS A 216 7.81 -10.58 15.72
C LYS A 216 8.12 -9.14 15.36
N THR A 217 7.80 -8.73 14.13
CA THR A 217 8.13 -7.40 13.64
C THR A 217 7.28 -7.00 12.45
N VAL A 218 7.23 -5.71 12.15
CA VAL A 218 6.84 -5.20 10.83
C VAL A 218 8.04 -5.31 9.89
N THR A 219 7.81 -5.75 8.65
CA THR A 219 8.86 -5.90 7.63
C THR A 219 8.72 -4.88 6.52
N ASN A 220 7.49 -4.53 6.15
CA ASN A 220 7.21 -3.54 5.11
C ASN A 220 5.91 -2.78 5.39
N VAL A 221 5.85 -1.54 4.91
CA VAL A 221 4.63 -0.72 4.92
C VAL A 221 4.54 0.02 3.60
N LYS A 222 3.39 -0.07 2.95
CA LYS A 222 3.01 0.75 1.80
C LYS A 222 1.57 1.23 1.96
N PHE A 223 1.19 2.20 1.15
CA PHE A 223 -0.13 2.81 1.21
C PHE A 223 -0.78 2.81 -0.17
N HIS A 224 -2.09 2.60 -0.17
CA HIS A 224 -2.91 2.55 -1.36
C HIS A 224 -3.90 3.70 -1.33
N PHE A 225 -3.96 4.48 -2.40
CA PHE A 225 -4.81 5.67 -2.52
C PHE A 225 -5.80 5.51 -3.67
N PHE A 226 -7.06 5.83 -3.39
CA PHE A 226 -8.19 5.83 -4.31
C PHE A 226 -8.98 7.15 -4.24
N GLN A 227 -8.39 8.20 -3.66
CA GLN A 227 -9.02 9.52 -3.45
C GLN A 227 -9.14 10.37 -4.73
N ILE A 228 -8.36 10.07 -5.76
CA ILE A 228 -8.35 10.84 -7.01
C ILE A 228 -9.15 10.08 -8.06
N ASP A 229 -10.14 10.74 -8.64
CA ASP A 229 -11.02 10.14 -9.64
C ASP A 229 -10.25 9.50 -10.79
N ASN A 230 -10.57 8.22 -11.04
CA ASN A 230 -9.97 7.36 -12.07
C ASN A 230 -8.47 7.06 -11.87
N TRP A 231 -7.92 7.26 -10.68
CA TRP A 231 -6.52 6.96 -10.39
C TRP A 231 -6.35 6.08 -9.15
N TYR A 232 -5.40 5.16 -9.26
CA TYR A 232 -4.84 4.41 -8.16
C TYR A 232 -3.37 4.82 -7.98
N LEU A 233 -2.99 5.09 -6.73
CA LEU A 233 -1.60 5.35 -6.37
C LEU A 233 -1.15 4.39 -5.28
N GLU A 234 0.06 3.88 -5.45
CA GLU A 234 0.78 3.18 -4.40
C GLU A 234 1.93 4.07 -3.91
N VAL A 235 2.07 4.20 -2.59
CA VAL A 235 3.16 4.95 -1.96
C VAL A 235 3.95 4.02 -1.07
N SER A 236 5.23 3.86 -1.37
CA SER A 236 6.15 2.99 -0.64
C SER A 236 7.30 3.80 -0.05
N ARG A 237 7.96 3.23 0.97
CA ARG A 237 9.12 3.86 1.59
C ARG A 237 10.42 3.36 0.96
N PHE A 238 11.23 4.28 0.45
CA PHE A 238 12.55 4.01 -0.11
C PHE A 238 13.63 4.56 0.80
N ASN A 239 14.54 3.69 1.26
CA ASN A 239 15.71 4.07 2.05
C ASN A 239 16.96 3.94 1.19
N ARG A 240 17.32 5.01 0.48
CA ARG A 240 18.49 5.07 -0.41
C ARG A 240 19.16 6.44 -0.32
N GLY A 241 20.43 6.49 -0.72
CA GLY A 241 21.16 7.75 -0.83
C GLY A 241 20.58 8.67 -1.90
N GLY A 242 20.88 9.96 -1.79
CA GLY A 242 20.34 11.01 -2.66
C GLY A 242 19.01 11.56 -2.14
N TYR A 243 18.37 12.37 -2.96
CA TYR A 243 17.28 13.24 -2.52
C TYR A 243 15.88 12.66 -2.72
N ASN A 244 15.68 11.85 -3.76
CA ASN A 244 14.45 11.11 -4.00
C ASN A 244 14.43 9.85 -3.12
N ASN A 245 14.16 10.05 -1.83
CA ASN A 245 14.05 9.04 -0.78
C ASN A 245 12.89 9.35 0.20
N GLY A 246 12.52 8.37 1.02
CA GLY A 246 11.38 8.46 1.92
C GLY A 246 10.11 7.90 1.29
N TRP A 247 8.94 8.48 1.58
CA TRP A 247 7.66 8.09 0.99
C TRP A 247 7.50 8.66 -0.41
N LEU A 248 7.42 7.77 -1.40
CA LEU A 248 7.33 8.13 -2.82
C LEU A 248 6.24 7.30 -3.50
N ILE A 249 5.63 7.86 -4.54
CA ILE A 249 4.71 7.17 -5.42
C ILE A 249 5.50 6.08 -6.15
N SER A 250 5.30 4.83 -5.72
CA SER A 250 5.94 3.64 -6.28
C SER A 250 5.16 3.09 -7.46
N ASN A 251 3.85 3.32 -7.54
CA ASN A 251 3.03 2.89 -8.66
C ASN A 251 1.88 3.87 -8.91
N LEU A 252 1.46 3.97 -10.17
CA LEU A 252 0.36 4.83 -10.61
C LEU A 252 -0.36 4.14 -11.76
N ALA A 253 -1.67 3.98 -11.63
CA ALA A 253 -2.50 3.37 -12.66
C ALA A 253 -3.82 4.12 -12.84
N ARG A 254 -4.29 4.19 -14.08
CA ARG A 254 -5.66 4.59 -14.38
C ARG A 254 -6.59 3.45 -13.99
N ILE A 255 -7.67 3.78 -13.28
CA ILE A 255 -8.69 2.82 -12.88
C ILE A 255 -10.06 3.32 -13.32
N THR A 256 -10.94 2.40 -13.68
CA THR A 256 -12.38 2.67 -13.81
C THR A 256 -13.08 2.24 -12.53
N PRO A 257 -14.31 2.70 -12.27
CA PRO A 257 -15.10 2.19 -11.14
C PRO A 257 -15.20 0.65 -11.12
N GLN A 258 -15.34 0.01 -12.29
CA GLN A 258 -15.42 -1.45 -12.41
C GLN A 258 -14.09 -2.15 -12.07
N ASN A 259 -12.96 -1.54 -12.42
CA ASN A 259 -11.64 -2.13 -12.17
C ASN A 259 -11.14 -1.86 -10.74
N LYS A 260 -11.73 -0.89 -10.02
CA LYS A 260 -11.39 -0.59 -8.61
C LYS A 260 -11.60 -1.82 -7.72
N ASP A 261 -12.75 -2.48 -7.84
CA ASP A 261 -13.06 -3.67 -7.02
C ASP A 261 -12.17 -4.86 -7.36
N VAL A 262 -11.83 -5.03 -8.65
CA VAL A 262 -10.89 -6.07 -9.09
C VAL A 262 -9.50 -5.83 -8.50
N LEU A 263 -9.03 -4.59 -8.53
CA LEU A 263 -7.74 -4.21 -7.95
C LEU A 263 -7.72 -4.37 -6.43
N LEU A 264 -8.77 -3.93 -5.72
CA LEU A 264 -8.90 -4.14 -4.27
C LEU A 264 -8.88 -5.63 -3.91
N ASN A 265 -9.62 -6.46 -4.66
CA ASN A 265 -9.60 -7.90 -4.47
C ASN A 265 -8.21 -8.49 -4.70
N TYR A 266 -7.49 -8.03 -5.72
CA TYR A 266 -6.11 -8.45 -5.99
C TYR A 266 -5.17 -8.07 -4.83
N ILE A 267 -5.23 -6.82 -4.36
CA ILE A 267 -4.43 -6.33 -3.22
C ILE A 267 -4.71 -7.18 -1.97
N TYR A 268 -5.99 -7.41 -1.64
CA TYR A 268 -6.36 -8.19 -0.46
C TYR A 268 -6.06 -9.70 -0.57
N SER A 269 -5.86 -10.24 -1.78
CA SER A 269 -5.65 -11.68 -2.00
C SER A 269 -4.19 -12.07 -2.20
N ASN A 270 -3.31 -11.11 -2.49
CA ASN A 270 -1.91 -11.34 -2.82
C ASN A 270 -1.00 -10.44 -1.97
N GLY A 271 -1.27 -10.33 -0.66
CA GLY A 271 -0.45 -9.53 0.25
C GLY A 271 1.02 -9.77 -0.04
N ASN A 272 1.76 -8.69 -0.34
CA ASN A 272 3.16 -8.73 -0.79
C ASN A 272 4.08 -8.25 0.33
#